data_AF-A0A2S5QZ58-F1
#
_entry.id   AF-A0A2S5QZ58-F1
#
_cell.length_a   1.000
_cell.length_b   1.000
_cell.length_c   1.000
_cell.angle_alpha   90.00
_cell.angle_beta   90.00
_cell.angle_gamma   90.00
#
_symmetry.space_group_name_H-M   'P 1'
#
loop_
_entity.id
_entity.type
_entity.pdbx_description
1 polymer ?
#
loop_
_entity_poly.entity_id
_entity_poly.type
_entity_poly.pdbx_seq_one_letter_code
_entity_poly.pdbx_strand_id
1 'polypeptide(L)'
;WYNKEKFSAWGGVLTTSTNVVFYGTLDRWFKAVDAQSGKELWKFQLGSGIIGNAFTYGNKGKQYVGTFSGIGGWAGVAMNLGLTNDTDALGAAGGYKELTKYNAAPGGGGLTVFSL
;
A
#
# COMPACT_ATOMS: atom_id res chain seq x y z
N TRP A 1 0.63 -14.64 -13.83
CA TRP A 1 -0.71 -14.20 -13.39
C TRP A 1 -0.72 -12.69 -13.26
N TYR A 2 -1.90 -12.06 -13.19
CA TYR A 2 -2.05 -10.62 -13.00
C TYR A 2 -3.28 -10.33 -12.15
N ASN A 3 -3.12 -9.48 -11.13
CA ASN A 3 -4.20 -9.03 -10.26
C ASN A 3 -4.48 -7.55 -10.53
N LYS A 4 -5.71 -7.24 -10.95
CA LYS A 4 -6.13 -5.85 -11.12
C LYS A 4 -6.35 -5.20 -9.76
N GLU A 5 -5.66 -4.10 -9.50
CA GLU A 5 -5.90 -3.23 -8.35
C GLU A 5 -6.73 -2.00 -8.74
N LYS A 6 -7.44 -1.42 -7.77
CA LYS A 6 -8.25 -0.21 -8.01
C LYS A 6 -7.37 1.00 -8.37
N PHE A 7 -6.21 1.08 -7.74
CA PHE A 7 -5.24 2.15 -7.93
C PHE A 7 -3.88 1.57 -8.32
N SER A 8 -2.99 2.44 -8.82
CA SER A 8 -1.63 2.08 -9.16
C SER A 8 -0.89 1.41 -8.00
N ALA A 9 -0.14 0.35 -8.29
CA ALA A 9 0.70 -0.35 -7.32
C ALA A 9 1.96 0.49 -7.03
N TRP A 10 1.91 1.28 -5.96
CA TRP A 10 2.98 2.23 -5.58
C TRP A 10 3.95 1.67 -4.55
N GLY A 11 3.46 0.80 -3.66
CA GLY A 11 4.26 0.19 -2.61
C GLY A 11 5.17 -0.92 -3.14
N GLY A 12 6.36 -1.05 -2.55
CA GLY A 12 7.30 -2.10 -2.90
C GLY A 12 6.83 -3.48 -2.43
N VAL A 13 7.20 -4.49 -3.21
CA VAL A 13 6.82 -5.89 -3.01
C VAL A 13 7.91 -6.62 -2.20
N LEU A 14 7.49 -7.54 -1.32
CA LEU A 14 8.35 -8.51 -0.65
C LEU A 14 7.96 -9.93 -1.08
N THR A 15 8.92 -10.71 -1.57
CA THR A 15 8.74 -12.15 -1.78
C THR A 15 9.46 -12.93 -0.69
N THR A 16 8.89 -14.06 -0.30
CA THR A 16 9.46 -14.96 0.72
C THR A 16 9.84 -16.30 0.12
N SER A 17 10.70 -17.06 0.81
CA SER A 17 11.11 -18.41 0.37
C SER A 17 9.96 -19.44 0.35
N THR A 18 8.84 -19.15 1.02
CA THR A 18 7.65 -20.00 1.06
C THR A 18 6.61 -19.63 0.01
N ASN A 19 7.01 -18.98 -1.09
CA ASN A 19 6.15 -18.57 -2.20
C ASN A 19 5.00 -17.63 -1.81
N VAL A 20 5.18 -16.80 -0.78
CA VAL A 20 4.22 -15.74 -0.43
C VAL A 20 4.79 -14.38 -0.84
N VAL A 21 3.97 -13.59 -1.52
CA VAL A 21 4.28 -12.23 -1.96
C VAL A 21 3.43 -11.23 -1.18
N PHE A 22 4.06 -10.27 -0.52
CA PHE A 22 3.40 -9.21 0.24
C PHE A 22 3.52 -7.87 -0.50
N TYR A 23 2.43 -7.12 -0.57
CA TYR A 23 2.42 -5.76 -1.12
C TYR A 23 1.26 -4.94 -0.55
N GLY A 24 1.38 -3.62 -0.67
CA GLY A 24 0.36 -2.68 -0.22
C GLY A 24 -0.32 -1.94 -1.38
N THR A 25 -1.55 -1.51 -1.15
CA THR A 25 -2.34 -0.74 -2.11
C THR A 25 -2.67 0.67 -1.59
N LEU A 26 -3.01 1.58 -2.51
CA LEU A 26 -3.35 2.96 -2.17
C LEU A 26 -4.73 3.10 -1.50
N ASP A 27 -5.60 2.08 -1.58
CA ASP A 27 -6.86 1.95 -0.83
C ASP A 27 -6.70 1.16 0.50
N ARG A 28 -5.47 1.16 1.02
CA ARG A 28 -5.07 0.74 2.37
C ARG A 28 -5.01 -0.77 2.61
N TRP A 29 -5.05 -1.60 1.58
CA TRP A 29 -4.92 -3.04 1.76
C TRP A 29 -3.44 -3.45 1.80
N PHE A 30 -3.03 -4.09 2.88
CA PHE A 30 -1.83 -4.90 2.90
C PHE A 30 -2.20 -6.35 2.58
N LYS A 31 -1.66 -6.91 1.51
CA LYS A 31 -2.08 -8.19 0.93
C LYS A 31 -0.94 -9.19 0.92
N ALA A 32 -1.31 -10.47 1.00
CA ALA A 32 -0.45 -11.60 0.73
C ALA A 32 -1.07 -12.42 -0.41
N VAL A 33 -0.28 -12.72 -1.44
CA VAL A 33 -0.69 -13.55 -2.57
C VAL A 33 0.28 -14.72 -2.77
N ASP A 34 -0.24 -15.81 -3.32
CA ASP A 34 0.57 -16.94 -3.75
C ASP A 34 1.43 -16.54 -4.97
N ALA A 35 2.74 -16.80 -4.91
CA ALA A 35 3.69 -16.36 -5.93
C ALA A 35 3.50 -17.07 -7.28
N GLN A 36 2.92 -18.27 -7.30
CA GLN A 36 2.78 -19.06 -8.54
C GLN A 36 1.48 -18.76 -9.28
N SER A 37 0.40 -18.50 -8.54
CA SER A 37 -0.96 -18.33 -9.08
C SER A 37 -1.49 -16.91 -8.99
N GLY A 38 -0.95 -16.09 -8.08
CA GLY A 38 -1.48 -14.76 -7.78
C GLY A 38 -2.71 -14.76 -6.88
N LYS A 39 -3.14 -15.93 -6.42
CA LYS A 39 -4.33 -16.04 -5.57
C LYS A 39 -4.10 -15.25 -4.27
N GLU A 40 -5.05 -14.38 -3.93
CA GLU A 40 -5.08 -13.71 -2.61
C GLU A 40 -5.21 -14.77 -1.51
N LEU A 41 -4.23 -14.78 -0.61
CA LEU A 41 -4.18 -15.67 0.55
C LEU A 41 -4.68 -14.97 1.80
N TRP A 42 -4.40 -13.68 1.92
CA TRP A 42 -4.75 -12.87 3.07
C TRP A 42 -4.72 -11.37 2.72
N LYS A 43 -5.51 -10.57 3.42
CA LYS A 43 -5.39 -9.11 3.42
C LYS A 43 -5.87 -8.49 4.73
N PHE A 44 -5.35 -7.31 5.02
CA PHE A 44 -5.79 -6.49 6.14
C PHE A 44 -5.79 -5.00 5.75
N GLN A 45 -6.80 -4.26 6.21
CA GLN A 45 -6.92 -2.84 5.91
C GLN A 45 -6.21 -2.00 6.96
N LEU A 46 -5.22 -1.22 6.55
CA LEU A 46 -4.48 -0.28 7.40
C LEU A 46 -5.19 1.08 7.49
N GLY A 47 -4.67 1.96 8.33
CA GLY A 47 -5.24 3.30 8.52
C GLY A 47 -5.08 4.23 7.32
N SER A 48 -4.09 3.99 6.46
CA SER A 48 -3.70 4.86 5.34
C SER A 48 -3.12 4.04 4.17
N GLY A 49 -3.07 4.63 2.99
CA GLY A 49 -2.60 3.99 1.77
C GLY A 49 -1.12 3.66 1.86
N ILE A 50 -0.69 2.59 1.20
CA ILE A 50 0.66 2.06 1.34
C ILE A 50 1.47 2.42 0.10
N ILE A 51 2.43 3.32 0.28
CA ILE A 51 3.46 3.66 -0.71
C ILE A 51 4.84 3.09 -0.33
N GLY A 52 4.98 2.61 0.90
CA GLY A 52 6.22 2.03 1.41
C GLY A 52 6.41 0.59 0.96
N ASN A 53 7.58 0.04 1.29
CA ASN A 53 7.90 -1.35 0.99
C ASN A 53 7.33 -2.28 2.06
N ALA A 54 6.91 -3.48 1.65
CA ALA A 54 6.79 -4.60 2.57
C ALA A 54 8.18 -5.04 3.05
N PHE A 55 8.29 -5.46 4.31
CA PHE A 55 9.55 -5.97 4.89
C PHE A 55 9.29 -7.16 5.82
N THR A 56 10.33 -7.95 6.09
CA THR A 56 10.27 -9.07 7.05
C THR A 56 11.54 -9.15 7.88
N TYR A 57 11.42 -9.67 9.10
CA TYR A 57 12.54 -9.92 10.00
C TYR A 57 12.21 -11.06 10.97
N GLY A 58 13.24 -11.64 11.58
CA GLY A 58 13.11 -12.62 12.66
C GLY A 58 13.42 -12.00 14.02
N ASN A 59 12.62 -12.34 15.04
CA ASN A 59 12.90 -11.97 16.43
C ASN A 59 12.42 -13.07 17.38
N LYS A 60 13.31 -13.56 18.26
CA LYS A 60 13.04 -14.65 19.21
C LYS A 60 12.39 -15.88 18.57
N GLY A 61 12.91 -16.32 17.42
CA GLY A 61 12.40 -17.50 16.70
C GLY A 61 11.06 -17.30 15.97
N LYS A 62 10.49 -16.08 15.99
CA LYS A 62 9.25 -15.75 15.28
C LYS A 62 9.55 -14.84 14.09
N GLN A 63 8.95 -15.13 12.94
CA GLN A 63 8.98 -14.24 11.78
C GLN A 63 7.91 -13.18 11.91
N TYR A 64 8.27 -11.96 11.52
CA TYR A 64 7.38 -10.82 11.43
C TYR A 64 7.41 -10.26 10.02
N VAL A 65 6.27 -9.77 9.56
CA VAL A 65 6.12 -9.06 8.28
C VAL A 65 5.47 -7.72 8.58
N GLY A 66 5.90 -6.65 7.93
CA GLY A 66 5.33 -5.34 8.17
C GLY A 66 5.42 -4.40 6.99
N THR A 67 4.78 -3.25 7.15
CA THR A 67 4.86 -2.14 6.20
C THR A 67 4.52 -0.82 6.88
N PHE A 68 4.89 0.29 6.24
CA PHE A 68 4.45 1.63 6.61
C PHE A 68 3.19 1.99 5.81
N SER A 69 2.15 2.41 6.51
CA SER A 69 0.98 3.07 5.93
C SER A 69 1.13 4.58 6.05
N GLY A 70 0.76 5.29 4.98
CA GLY A 70 0.90 6.74 4.87
C GLY A 70 0.84 7.17 3.42
N ILE A 71 -0.37 7.51 2.95
CA ILE A 71 -0.56 7.95 1.57
C ILE A 71 0.27 9.19 1.28
N GLY A 72 0.95 9.20 0.13
CA GLY A 72 1.88 10.26 -0.23
C GLY A 72 2.56 9.99 -1.55
N GLY A 73 3.80 10.46 -1.68
CA GLY A 73 4.51 10.47 -2.97
C GLY A 73 3.69 11.22 -4.03
N TRP A 74 3.91 10.88 -5.30
CA TRP A 74 3.17 11.53 -6.39
C TRP A 74 1.68 11.14 -6.43
N ALA A 75 1.32 9.93 -5.99
CA ALA A 75 -0.07 9.49 -5.97
C ALA A 75 -0.92 10.28 -4.95
N GLY A 76 -0.37 10.58 -3.78
CA GLY A 76 -1.06 11.30 -2.70
C GLY A 76 -0.79 12.81 -2.64
N VAL A 77 -0.02 13.38 -3.59
CA VAL A 77 0.45 14.77 -3.49
C VAL A 77 -0.70 15.79 -3.43
N ALA A 78 -1.72 15.62 -4.27
CA ALA A 78 -2.82 16.57 -4.36
C ALA A 78 -3.64 16.59 -3.07
N MET A 79 -3.99 15.41 -2.53
CA MET A 79 -4.73 15.32 -1.29
C MET A 79 -3.93 15.87 -0.10
N ASN A 80 -2.61 15.67 -0.05
CA ASN A 80 -1.78 16.13 1.07
C ASN A 80 -1.48 17.63 1.02
N LEU A 81 -1.51 18.24 -0.17
CA LEU A 81 -1.29 19.68 -0.36
C LEU A 81 -2.59 20.48 -0.54
N GLY A 82 -3.76 19.83 -0.50
CA GLY A 82 -5.05 20.49 -0.70
C GLY A 82 -5.27 21.01 -2.12
N LEU A 83 -4.62 20.41 -3.11
CA LEU A 83 -4.75 20.78 -4.53
C LEU A 83 -6.03 20.19 -5.11
N THR A 84 -6.81 21.01 -5.82
CA THR A 84 -8.16 20.64 -6.26
C THR A 84 -8.36 20.72 -7.77
N ASN A 85 -7.49 21.39 -8.52
CA ASN A 85 -7.65 21.45 -9.98
C ASN A 85 -7.12 20.16 -10.60
N ASP A 86 -7.83 19.60 -11.58
CA ASP A 86 -7.45 18.30 -12.17
C ASP A 86 -6.03 18.28 -12.77
N THR A 87 -5.51 19.43 -13.20
CA THR A 87 -4.16 19.59 -13.77
C THR A 87 -3.07 19.84 -12.73
N ASP A 88 -3.42 20.04 -11.46
CA ASP A 88 -2.45 20.27 -10.39
C ASP A 88 -1.52 19.06 -10.20
N ALA A 89 -0.30 19.33 -9.74
CA ALA A 89 0.76 18.33 -9.56
C ALA A 89 0.99 17.45 -10.81
N LEU A 90 1.18 18.11 -11.96
CA LEU A 90 1.35 17.49 -13.27
C LEU A 90 0.24 16.46 -13.61
N GLY A 91 -1.01 16.78 -13.24
CA GLY A 91 -2.19 15.95 -13.50
C GLY A 91 -2.48 14.86 -12.46
N ALA A 92 -1.67 14.72 -11.40
CA ALA A 92 -1.92 13.75 -10.35
C ALA A 92 -3.21 14.03 -9.58
N ALA A 93 -3.58 15.31 -9.42
CA ALA A 93 -4.82 15.69 -8.76
C ALA A 93 -6.05 15.07 -9.46
N GLY A 94 -6.16 15.23 -10.78
CA GLY A 94 -7.24 14.61 -11.55
C GLY A 94 -7.13 13.08 -11.60
N GLY A 95 -5.92 12.54 -11.79
CA GLY A 95 -5.69 11.11 -11.90
C GLY A 95 -5.96 10.31 -10.63
N TYR A 96 -5.76 10.92 -9.45
CA TYR A 96 -5.90 10.28 -8.14
C TYR A 96 -6.99 10.91 -7.27
N LYS A 97 -7.90 11.72 -7.82
CA LYS A 97 -8.97 12.39 -7.06
C LYS A 97 -9.77 11.45 -6.15
N GLU A 98 -9.98 10.20 -6.59
CA GLU A 98 -10.72 9.20 -5.82
C GLU A 98 -10.00 8.71 -4.55
N LEU A 99 -8.68 8.92 -4.41
CA LEU A 99 -7.94 8.50 -3.21
C LEU A 99 -8.49 9.13 -1.92
N THR A 100 -9.07 10.33 -2.02
CA THR A 100 -9.72 11.04 -0.91
C THR A 100 -10.91 10.28 -0.32
N LYS A 101 -11.53 9.37 -1.08
CA LYS A 101 -12.62 8.49 -0.59
C LYS A 101 -12.11 7.36 0.32
N TYR A 102 -10.82 7.05 0.24
CA TYR A 102 -10.20 5.91 0.93
C TYR A 102 -9.19 6.35 2.00
N ASN A 103 -8.67 7.56 1.91
CA ASN A 103 -7.60 8.05 2.77
C ASN A 103 -7.96 9.42 3.35
N ALA A 104 -7.55 9.65 4.59
CA ALA A 104 -7.62 10.98 5.21
C ALA A 104 -6.44 11.86 4.77
N ALA A 105 -6.67 13.18 4.75
CA ALA A 105 -5.66 14.19 4.48
C ALA A 105 -5.51 15.16 5.69
N PRO A 106 -4.28 15.59 6.04
CA PRO A 106 -3.01 15.09 5.52
C PRO A 106 -2.82 13.61 5.91
N GLY A 107 -2.16 12.85 5.05
CA GLY A 107 -1.96 11.41 5.23
C GLY A 107 -1.34 11.09 6.59
N GLY A 108 -2.08 10.39 7.45
CA GLY A 108 -1.54 9.84 8.69
C GLY A 108 -0.46 8.79 8.41
N GLY A 109 0.51 8.64 9.31
CA GLY A 109 1.61 7.68 9.19
C GLY A 109 1.60 6.64 10.30
N GLY A 110 1.80 5.36 9.96
CA GLY A 110 1.88 4.29 10.94
C GLY A 110 2.64 3.07 10.46
N LEU A 111 3.38 2.45 11.36
CA LEU A 111 4.01 1.14 11.15
C LEU A 111 3.06 0.04 11.64
N THR A 112 2.82 -0.96 10.81
CA THR A 112 2.07 -2.15 11.22
C THR A 112 2.91 -3.39 10.99
N VAL A 113 2.92 -4.27 11.99
CA VAL A 113 3.69 -5.52 12.01
C VAL A 113 2.75 -6.67 12.32
N PHE A 114 2.88 -7.75 11.57
CA PHE A 114 2.08 -8.97 11.62
C PHE A 114 2.97 -10.16 11.95
N SER A 115 2.39 -11.14 12.64
CA SER A 115 2.97 -12.45 12.91
C SER A 115 1.84 -13.45 13.16
N LEU A 116 2.08 -14.75 13.00
CA LEU A 116 1.12 -15.81 13.35
C LEU A 116 0.78 -15.85 14.85
#